data_AF-A0A1V9BE85-F1
#
_entry.id   AF-A0A1V9BE85-F1
#
_cell.length_a   1.000
_cell.length_b   1.000
_cell.length_c   1.000
_cell.angle_alpha   90.00
_cell.angle_beta   90.00
_cell.angle_gamma   90.00
#
_symmetry.space_group_name_H-M   'P 1'
#
loop_
_entity.id
_entity.type
_entity.pdbx_description
1 polymer ?
#
loop_
_entity_poly.entity_id
_entity_poly.type
_entity_poly.pdbx_seq_one_letter_code
_entity_poly.pdbx_strand_id
1 'polypeptide(L)' 'MGSLYRYVQKTGMEKEMKRRNVIQRLRKMGINEFKGQQIDEFDFEELKWILAVEQAKRDE' A
#
# COMPACT_ATOMS: atom_id res chain seq x y z
N MET A 1 -4.07 19.14 -27.84
CA MET A 1 -3.49 18.96 -26.48
C MET A 1 -4.42 18.11 -25.61
N GLY A 2 -4.48 16.79 -25.81
CA GLY A 2 -5.44 15.93 -25.07
C GLY A 2 -4.91 14.55 -24.65
N SER A 3 -3.66 14.22 -24.99
CA SER A 3 -3.12 12.86 -24.81
C SER A 3 -2.35 12.70 -23.49
N LEU A 4 -1.57 13.70 -23.07
CA LEU A 4 -0.72 13.60 -21.87
C LEU A 4 -1.53 13.61 -20.57
N TYR A 5 -2.64 14.35 -20.52
CA TYR A 5 -3.47 14.47 -19.31
C TYR A 5 -4.17 13.15 -18.93
N ARG A 6 -4.56 12.36 -19.94
CA ARG A 6 -5.19 11.05 -19.75
C ARG A 6 -4.21 10.01 -19.22
N TYR A 7 -2.95 10.07 -19.63
CA TYR A 7 -1.92 9.18 -19.12
C TYR A 7 -1.58 9.46 -17.66
N VAL A 8 -1.36 10.72 -17.30
CA VAL A 8 -0.97 11.10 -15.93
C VAL A 8 -2.07 10.78 -14.90
N GLN A 9 -3.35 10.99 -15.25
CA GLN A 9 -4.47 10.58 -14.38
C GLN A 9 -4.54 9.06 -14.18
N LYS A 10 -4.25 8.28 -15.23
CA LYS A 10 -4.27 6.82 -15.16
C LYS A 10 -3.20 6.29 -14.21
N THR A 11 -1.98 6.83 -14.28
CA THR A 11 -0.87 6.43 -13.40
C THR A 11 -1.09 6.84 -11.94
N GLY A 12 -1.75 7.98 -11.69
CA GLY A 12 -2.12 8.42 -10.34
C GLY A 12 -3.15 7.50 -9.69
N MET A 13 -4.21 7.16 -10.43
CA MET A 13 -5.24 6.23 -9.96
C MET A 13 -4.70 4.82 -9.69
N GLU A 14 -3.79 4.33 -10.54
CA GLU A 14 -3.17 3.01 -10.33
C GLU A 14 -2.32 2.95 -9.07
N LYS A 15 -1.56 4.02 -8.75
CA LYS A 15 -0.78 4.08 -7.52
C LYS A 15 -1.67 4.08 -6.27
N GLU A 16 -2.75 4.85 -6.29
CA GLU A 16 -3.68 4.89 -5.15
C GLU A 16 -4.42 3.57 -4.96
N MET A 17 -4.84 2.91 -6.04
CA MET A 17 -5.41 1.56 -5.97
C MET A 17 -4.43 0.54 -5.39
N LYS A 18 -3.16 0.58 -5.82
CA LYS A 18 -2.12 -0.30 -5.28
C LYS A 18 -1.90 -0.07 -3.79
N ARG A 19 -1.88 1.19 -3.33
CA ARG A 19 -1.77 1.53 -1.90
C ARG A 19 -2.94 0.97 -1.10
N ARG A 20 -4.18 1.22 -1.54
CA ARG A 20 -5.38 0.69 -0.88
C ARG A 20 -5.38 -0.84 -0.81
N ASN A 21 -4.93 -1.51 -1.87
CA ASN A 21 -4.80 -2.97 -1.88
C ASN A 21 -3.81 -3.50 -0.84
N VAL A 22 -2.66 -2.84 -0.67
CA VAL A 22 -1.67 -3.23 0.34
C VAL A 22 -2.22 -3.00 1.75
N ILE A 23 -2.83 -1.85 2.00
CA ILE A 23 -3.51 -1.56 3.28
C ILE A 23 -4.57 -2.63 3.58
N GLN A 24 -5.42 -2.98 2.62
CA GLN A 24 -6.41 -4.04 2.81
C GLN A 24 -5.79 -5.40 3.14
N ARG A 25 -4.67 -5.77 2.51
CA ARG A 25 -3.97 -7.03 2.83
C ARG A 25 -3.43 -7.02 4.27
N LEU A 26 -2.80 -5.92 4.69
CA LEU A 26 -2.33 -5.74 6.06
C LEU A 26 -3.48 -5.85 7.06
N ARG A 27 -4.61 -5.15 6.81
CA ARG A 27 -5.80 -5.26 7.66
C ARG A 27 -6.39 -6.66 7.70
N LYS A 28 -6.41 -7.39 6.58
CA LYS A 28 -6.84 -8.81 6.53
C LYS A 28 -5.93 -9.73 7.35
N MET A 29 -4.66 -9.39 7.49
CA MET A 29 -3.74 -10.08 8.40
C MET A 29 -3.93 -9.66 9.86
N GLY A 30 -4.78 -8.67 10.16
CA GLY A 30 -4.98 -8.11 11.50
C GLY A 30 -4.01 -6.99 11.85
N ILE A 31 -3.23 -6.51 10.87
CA ILE A 31 -2.24 -5.44 11.06
C ILE A 31 -2.94 -4.12 10.72
N ASN A 32 -3.32 -3.36 11.74
CA ASN A 32 -3.88 -2.01 11.60
C ASN A 32 -2.87 -0.92 12.01
N GLU A 33 -1.86 -1.32 12.78
CA GLU A 33 -0.79 -0.48 13.30
C GLU A 33 0.54 -1.20 13.10
N PHE A 34 1.59 -0.45 12.76
CA PHE A 34 2.94 -0.96 12.70
C PHE A 34 3.87 -0.01 13.47
N LYS A 35 4.59 -0.54 14.47
CA LYS A 35 5.50 0.22 15.35
C LYS A 35 4.84 1.44 16.04
N GLY A 36 3.57 1.34 16.44
CA GLY A 36 2.87 2.44 17.13
C GLY A 36 2.31 3.52 16.20
N GLN A 37 2.35 3.33 14.88
CA GLN A 37 1.78 4.24 13.89
C GLN A 37 0.75 3.51 13.03
N GLN A 38 -0.35 4.19 12.66
CA GLN A 38 -1.39 3.56 11.84
C GLN A 38 -0.86 3.25 10.43
N ILE A 39 -1.23 2.10 9.87
CA ILE A 39 -0.79 1.72 8.52
C ILE A 39 -1.21 2.75 7.45
N ASP A 40 -2.32 3.46 7.66
CA ASP A 40 -2.84 4.50 6.76
C ASP A 40 -1.96 5.75 6.68
N GLU A 41 -1.03 5.93 7.62
CA GLU A 41 -0.08 7.06 7.63
C GLU A 41 1.19 6.75 6.82
N PHE A 42 1.44 5.48 6.49
CA PHE A 42 2.63 5.06 5.76
C PHE A 42 2.49 5.25 4.25
N ASP A 43 3.63 5.52 3.61
CA ASP A 43 3.74 5.58 2.16
C ASP A 43 3.61 4.21 1.49
N PHE A 44 3.37 4.20 0.19
CA PHE A 44 3.20 2.95 -0.56
C PHE A 44 4.42 2.02 -0.46
N GLU A 45 5.64 2.55 -0.48
CA GLU A 45 6.86 1.75 -0.37
C GLU A 45 7.01 1.14 1.03
N GLU A 46 6.72 1.92 2.08
CA GLU A 46 6.75 1.44 3.45
C GLU A 46 5.69 0.36 3.69
N LEU A 47 4.46 0.58 3.22
CA LEU A 47 3.38 -0.40 3.27
C LEU A 47 3.76 -1.73 2.62
N LYS A 48 4.47 -1.67 1.48
CA LYS A 48 4.96 -2.86 0.78
C LYS A 48 6.03 -3.59 1.60
N TRP A 49 6.93 -2.85 2.24
CA TRP A 49 7.94 -3.42 3.13
C TRP A 49 7.32 -4.06 4.37
N ILE A 50 6.38 -3.38 5.03
CA ILE A 50 5.64 -3.90 6.19
C ILE A 50 4.93 -5.20 5.82
N LEU A 51 4.25 -5.24 4.67
CA LEU A 51 3.57 -6.45 4.20
C LEU A 51 4.56 -7.60 3.99
N ALA A 52 5.73 -7.35 3.42
CA ALA A 52 6.74 -8.37 3.20
C ALA A 52 7.33 -8.90 4.52
N VAL A 53 7.65 -8.02 5.46
CA VAL A 53 8.19 -8.39 6.78
C VAL A 53 7.18 -9.20 7.58
N GLU A 54 5.93 -8.76 7.62
CA GLU A 54 4.89 -9.43 8.39
C GLU A 54 4.47 -10.77 7.75
N GLN A 55 4.58 -10.88 6.42
CA GLN A 55 4.40 -12.15 5.72
C GLN A 55 5.55 -13.12 6.01
N ALA A 56 6.79 -12.65 5.99
CA ALA A 56 7.96 -13.48 6.31
C ALA A 56 7.92 -14.01 7.75
N LYS A 57 7.49 -13.21 8.73
CA LYS A 57 7.33 -13.65 10.13
C LYS A 57 6.25 -14.73 10.34
N ARG A 58 5.30 -14.88 9.42
CA ARG A 58 4.19 -15.85 9.52
C ARG A 58 4.48 -17.16 8.80
N ASP A 59 5.44 -17.15 7.88
CA ASP A 59 5.89 -18.34 7.16
C ASP A 59 6.91 -19.15 7.98
N GLU A 60 7.44 -18.57 9.06
CA GLU A 60 8.30 -19.22 10.09
C GLU A 60 7.46 -19.71 11.27
#